data_AF-A0A952SHV4-F1
#
_entry.id   AF-A0A952SHV4-F1
#
_cell.length_a   1.000
_cell.length_b   1.000
_cell.length_c   1.000
_cell.angle_alpha   90.00
_cell.angle_beta   90.00
_cell.angle_gamma   90.00
#
_symmetry.space_group_name_H-M   'P 1'
#
loop_
_entity.id
_entity.type
_entity.pdbx_description
1 polymer ?
#
loop_
_entity_poly.entity_id
_entity_poly.type
_entity_poly.pdbx_seq_one_letter_code
_entity_poly.pdbx_strand_id
1 'polypeptide(L)'
;MATSRSRRFVRIRTADEFGHALGVSASNTTEMQFRSSRTVSATKIFQSGQLTHADIAKRAGTSRTRVTAIVNGNAQSVSTDVPIRVLAATSHRAELRVKTSAS
;
A
#
# COMPACT_ATOMS: atom_id res chain seq x y z
N MET A 1 -13.34 -45.14 -9.50
CA MET A 1 -14.16 -44.12 -8.79
C MET A 1 -13.33 -42.84 -8.70
N ALA A 2 -13.69 -41.79 -9.42
CA ALA A 2 -12.99 -40.51 -9.36
C ALA A 2 -13.55 -39.69 -8.19
N THR A 3 -12.71 -39.40 -7.20
CA THR A 3 -13.06 -38.54 -6.08
C THR A 3 -13.20 -37.09 -6.56
N SER A 4 -14.45 -36.61 -6.62
CA SER A 4 -14.75 -35.20 -6.86
C SER A 4 -14.15 -34.37 -5.72
N ARG A 5 -13.03 -33.69 -5.98
CA ARG A 5 -12.54 -32.62 -5.10
C ARG A 5 -13.56 -31.48 -5.16
N SER A 6 -14.44 -31.44 -4.16
CA SER A 6 -15.32 -30.30 -3.94
C SER A 6 -14.47 -29.04 -3.81
N ARG A 7 -14.53 -28.17 -4.82
CA ARG A 7 -13.90 -26.84 -4.77
C ARG A 7 -14.70 -25.99 -3.80
N ARG A 8 -14.18 -25.83 -2.58
CA ARG A 8 -14.77 -24.96 -1.56
C ARG A 8 -14.41 -23.51 -1.90
N PHE A 9 -15.38 -22.73 -2.34
CA PHE A 9 -15.20 -21.30 -2.60
C PHE A 9 -15.54 -20.52 -1.33
N VAL A 10 -14.63 -19.64 -0.91
CA VAL A 10 -14.85 -18.73 0.23
C VAL A 10 -14.99 -17.31 -0.34
N ARG A 11 -16.11 -16.66 -0.08
CA ARG A 11 -16.36 -15.28 -0.48
C ARG A 11 -16.01 -14.36 0.68
N ILE A 12 -15.09 -13.44 0.44
CA ILE A 12 -14.45 -12.62 1.47
C ILE A 12 -14.79 -11.15 1.19
N ARG A 13 -15.18 -10.40 2.22
CA ARG A 13 -15.60 -9.00 2.10
C ARG A 13 -14.69 -8.02 2.83
N THR A 14 -13.88 -8.51 3.77
CA THR A 14 -12.96 -7.67 4.55
C THR A 14 -11.52 -8.18 4.45
N ALA A 15 -10.56 -7.30 4.70
CA ALA A 15 -9.15 -7.66 4.72
C ALA A 15 -8.84 -8.66 5.84
N ASP A 16 -9.50 -8.56 6.99
CA ASP A 16 -9.33 -9.48 8.12
C ASP A 16 -9.83 -10.89 7.80
N GLU A 17 -11.01 -11.00 7.20
CA GLU A 17 -11.53 -12.28 6.68
C GLU A 17 -10.57 -12.89 5.64
N PHE A 18 -9.92 -12.05 4.84
CA PHE A 18 -8.93 -12.48 3.85
C PHE A 18 -7.67 -13.03 4.50
N GLY A 19 -7.11 -12.29 5.45
CA GLY A 19 -5.94 -12.71 6.22
C GLY A 19 -6.18 -14.03 6.94
N HIS A 20 -7.34 -14.14 7.60
CA HIS A 20 -7.71 -15.36 8.31
C HIS A 20 -7.87 -16.57 7.38
N ALA A 21 -8.53 -16.37 6.23
CA ALA A 21 -8.69 -17.43 5.22
C ALA A 21 -7.36 -17.91 4.61
N LEU A 22 -6.34 -17.05 4.60
CA LEU A 22 -4.99 -17.36 4.14
C LEU A 22 -4.05 -17.86 5.25
N GLY A 23 -4.50 -17.92 6.50
CA GLY A 23 -3.66 -18.30 7.64
C GLY A 23 -2.60 -17.25 8.00
N VAL A 24 -2.80 -16.00 7.60
CA VAL A 24 -1.90 -14.88 7.90
C VAL A 24 -2.28 -14.31 9.26
N SER A 25 -1.29 -13.96 10.10
CA SER A 25 -1.56 -13.36 11.41
C SER A 25 -2.32 -12.03 11.28
N ALA A 26 -3.08 -11.66 12.31
CA ALA A 26 -3.81 -10.40 12.34
C ALA A 26 -2.88 -9.18 12.21
N SER A 27 -1.69 -9.24 12.80
CA SER A 27 -0.64 -8.22 12.68
C SER A 27 -0.19 -8.03 11.23
N ASN A 28 0.11 -9.13 10.53
CA ASN A 28 0.55 -9.10 9.14
C ASN A 28 -0.58 -8.65 8.21
N THR A 29 -1.82 -9.06 8.47
CA THR A 29 -3.01 -8.64 7.72
C THR A 29 -3.25 -7.13 7.85
N THR A 30 -3.10 -6.60 9.08
CA THR A 30 -3.18 -5.16 9.36
C THR A 30 -2.06 -4.39 8.66
N GLU A 31 -0.82 -4.90 8.71
CA GLU A 31 0.31 -4.29 7.99
C GLU A 31 0.05 -4.27 6.48
N MET A 32 -0.43 -5.37 5.90
CA MET A 32 -0.75 -5.47 4.48
C MET A 32 -1.86 -4.50 4.07
N GLN A 33 -2.94 -4.39 4.85
CA GLN A 33 -4.03 -3.45 4.61
C GLN A 33 -3.54 -2.00 4.67
N PHE A 34 -2.68 -1.70 5.64
CA PHE A 34 -2.10 -0.37 5.82
C PHE A 34 -1.15 0.01 4.68
N ARG A 35 -0.29 -0.92 4.26
CA ARG A 35 0.60 -0.73 3.10
C ARG A 35 -0.19 -0.54 1.81
N SER A 36 -1.25 -1.32 1.60
CA SER A 36 -2.10 -1.22 0.42
C SER A 36 -2.84 0.12 0.33
N SER A 37 -3.53 0.53 1.42
CA SER A 37 -4.27 1.80 1.46
C SER A 37 -3.37 3.03 1.29
N ARG A 38 -2.16 3.01 1.89
CA ARG A 38 -1.15 4.05 1.69
C ARG A 38 -0.68 4.13 0.24
N THR A 39 -0.41 2.98 -0.37
CA THR A 39 0.09 2.91 -1.74
C THR A 39 -0.95 3.47 -2.73
N VAL A 40 -2.21 3.07 -2.59
CA VAL A 40 -3.32 3.55 -3.45
C VAL A 40 -3.55 5.06 -3.31
N SER A 41 -3.43 5.60 -2.10
CA SER A 41 -3.62 7.05 -1.87
C SER A 41 -2.46 7.87 -2.43
N ALA A 42 -1.24 7.36 -2.32
CA ALA A 42 -0.06 7.99 -2.89
C ALA A 42 -0.13 8.02 -4.42
N THR A 43 -0.48 6.90 -5.08
CA THR A 43 -0.62 6.84 -6.54
C THR A 43 -1.62 7.86 -7.11
N LYS A 44 -2.76 8.06 -6.46
CA LYS A 44 -3.78 9.01 -6.92
C LYS A 44 -3.32 10.47 -6.86
N ILE A 45 -2.58 10.83 -5.82
CA ILE A 45 -2.02 12.18 -5.64
C ILE A 45 -0.96 12.48 -6.71
N PHE A 46 -0.17 11.47 -7.11
CA PHE A 46 0.82 11.64 -8.17
C PHE A 46 0.21 11.82 -9.56
N GLN A 47 -0.95 11.23 -9.83
CA GLN A 47 -1.65 11.39 -11.11
C GLN A 47 -2.32 12.76 -11.27
N SER A 48 -2.65 13.44 -10.16
CA SER A 48 -3.28 14.77 -10.18
C SER A 48 -2.28 15.94 -10.19
N GLY A 49 -0.99 15.68 -10.02
CA GLY A 49 0.04 16.72 -9.87
C GLY A 49 0.67 17.16 -11.19
N GLN A 50 1.05 18.44 -11.29
CA GLN A 50 1.79 19.01 -12.42
C GLN A 50 3.31 18.71 -12.42
N LEU A 51 3.81 17.92 -11.46
CA LEU A 51 5.24 17.67 -11.28
C LEU A 51 5.69 16.36 -11.92
N THR A 52 6.83 16.37 -12.60
CA THR A 52 7.40 15.14 -13.17
C THR A 52 7.96 14.25 -12.05
N HIS A 53 8.09 12.94 -12.31
CA HIS A 53 8.74 12.02 -11.37
C HIS A 53 10.17 12.46 -11.00
N ALA A 54 10.87 13.19 -11.89
CA ALA A 54 12.20 13.72 -11.63
C ALA A 54 12.17 14.90 -10.64
N ASP A 55 11.20 15.81 -10.78
CA ASP A 55 11.04 16.95 -9.86
C ASP A 55 10.67 16.48 -8.46
N ILE A 56 9.78 15.50 -8.37
CA ILE A 56 9.37 14.88 -7.11
C ILE A 56 10.57 14.19 -6.45
N ALA A 57 11.36 13.44 -7.23
CA ALA A 57 12.56 12.77 -6.72
C ALA A 57 13.58 13.76 -6.14
N LYS A 58 13.80 14.89 -6.83
CA LYS A 58 14.68 15.96 -6.37
C LYS A 58 14.19 16.59 -5.06
N ARG A 59 12.89 16.90 -4.97
CA ARG A 59 12.27 17.48 -3.76
C ARG A 59 12.23 16.49 -2.59
N ALA A 60 12.04 15.21 -2.86
CA ALA A 60 11.96 14.16 -1.84
C ALA A 60 13.32 13.57 -1.43
N GLY A 61 14.42 13.99 -2.08
CA GLY A 61 15.76 13.47 -1.80
C GLY A 61 15.91 11.98 -2.10
N THR A 62 15.29 11.50 -3.18
CA THR A 62 15.32 10.07 -3.57
C THR A 62 15.56 9.91 -5.06
N SER A 63 15.65 8.67 -5.54
CA SER A 63 15.85 8.39 -6.97
C SER A 63 14.53 8.42 -7.75
N ARG A 64 14.57 8.87 -9.01
CA ARG A 64 13.43 8.83 -9.94
C ARG A 64 12.82 7.42 -10.06
N THR A 65 13.66 6.39 -10.05
CA THR A 65 13.22 4.99 -10.09
C THR A 65 12.42 4.62 -8.85
N ARG A 66 12.82 5.08 -7.65
CA ARG A 66 12.04 4.88 -6.42
C ARG A 66 10.69 5.59 -6.47
N VAL A 67 10.65 6.83 -6.95
CA VAL A 67 9.37 7.55 -7.14
C VAL A 67 8.47 6.78 -8.10
N THR A 68 9.00 6.32 -9.23
CA THR A 68 8.22 5.55 -10.22
C THR A 68 7.70 4.24 -9.64
N ALA A 69 8.50 3.52 -8.84
CA ALA A 69 8.06 2.32 -8.15
C ALA A 69 6.92 2.61 -7.16
N ILE A 70 7.00 3.72 -6.41
CA ILE A 70 5.93 4.14 -5.49
C ILE A 70 4.64 4.46 -6.25
N VAL A 71 4.73 5.25 -7.32
CA VAL A 71 3.59 5.61 -8.17
C VAL A 71 2.92 4.37 -8.74
N ASN A 72 3.71 3.41 -9.24
CA ASN A 72 3.19 2.17 -9.83
C ASN A 72 2.71 1.13 -8.79
N GLY A 73 2.73 1.47 -7.50
CA GLY A 73 2.30 0.60 -6.43
C GLY A 73 3.30 -0.50 -6.03
N ASN A 74 4.51 -0.46 -6.59
CA ASN A 74 5.60 -1.40 -6.34
C ASN A 74 6.53 -0.89 -5.21
N ALA A 75 5.96 -0.34 -4.14
CA ALA A 75 6.71 0.23 -3.02
C ALA A 75 7.17 -0.81 -1.98
N GLN A 76 7.08 -2.11 -2.27
CA GLN A 76 7.32 -3.15 -1.26
C GLN A 76 8.75 -3.17 -0.70
N SER A 77 9.74 -2.84 -1.54
CA SER A 77 11.16 -2.72 -1.16
C SER A 77 11.55 -1.32 -0.68
N VAL A 78 10.58 -0.39 -0.60
CA VAL A 78 10.83 1.00 -0.26
C VAL A 78 10.47 1.24 1.21
N SER A 79 11.42 1.80 1.96
CA SER A 79 11.18 2.19 3.36
C SER A 79 10.00 3.15 3.50
N THR A 80 9.22 2.99 4.57
CA THR A 80 7.96 3.71 4.84
C THR A 80 8.11 5.24 4.86
N ASP A 81 9.29 5.75 5.19
CA ASP A 81 9.61 7.18 5.23
C ASP A 81 9.70 7.81 3.82
N VAL A 82 10.04 7.05 2.79
CA VAL A 82 10.21 7.57 1.43
C VAL A 82 8.86 7.99 0.84
N PRO A 83 7.78 7.17 0.85
CA PRO A 83 6.45 7.63 0.43
C PRO A 83 5.99 8.90 1.16
N ILE A 84 6.31 9.05 2.45
CA ILE A 84 5.93 10.23 3.25
C ILE A 84 6.66 11.49 2.73
N ARG A 85 7.97 11.41 2.47
CA ARG A 85 8.74 12.51 1.87
C ARG A 85 8.26 12.87 0.47
N VAL A 86 7.91 11.85 -0.33
CA VAL A 86 7.40 12.02 -1.69
C VAL A 86 6.01 12.68 -1.67
N LEU A 87 5.15 12.37 -0.69
CA LEU A 87 3.89 13.10 -0.46
C LEU A 87 4.13 14.57 -0.06
N ALA A 88 5.03 14.83 0.89
CA ALA A 88 5.38 16.19 1.31
C ALA A 88 5.91 17.03 0.14
N ALA A 89 6.68 16.45 -0.78
CA ALA A 89 7.19 17.10 -1.99
C ALA A 89 6.10 17.57 -2.97
N THR A 90 4.89 17.00 -2.87
CA THR A 90 3.74 17.35 -3.70
C THR A 90 2.78 18.35 -3.04
N SER A 91 3.17 18.95 -1.90
CA SER A 91 2.30 19.83 -1.08
C SER A 91 1.08 19.12 -0.48
N HIS A 92 1.10 17.79 -0.42
CA HIS A 92 0.06 17.00 0.22
C HIS A 92 0.51 16.60 1.63
N ARG A 93 -0.42 16.66 2.59
CA ARG A 93 -0.17 16.24 3.97
C ARG A 93 -0.66 14.82 4.18
N ALA A 94 0.21 13.95 4.68
CA ALA A 94 -0.20 12.62 5.11
C ALA A 94 -0.87 12.72 6.50
N GLU A 95 -2.14 12.38 6.58
CA GLU A 95 -2.82 12.18 7.86
C GLU A 95 -2.71 10.72 8.29
N LEU A 96 -2.17 10.50 9.48
CA LEU A 96 -2.02 9.16 10.05
C LEU A 96 -3.18 8.91 11.00
N ARG A 97 -4.18 8.14 10.55
CA ARG A 97 -5.26 7.65 11.40
C ARG A 97 -4.82 6.37 12.08
N VAL A 98 -4.60 6.43 13.39
CA VAL A 98 -4.35 5.25 14.23
C VAL A 98 -5.70 4.61 14.54
N LYS A 99 -5.84 3.32 14.25
CA LYS A 99 -6.97 2.52 14.70
C LYS A 99 -6.47 1.58 15.78
N THR A 100 -7.20 1.52 16.88
CA THR A 100 -6.95 0.55 17.95
C THR A 100 -7.31 -0.83 17.42
N SER A 101 -6.32 -1.70 17.30
CA SER A 101 -6.52 -3.13 17.10
C SER A 101 -6.91 -3.73 18.45
N ALA A 102 -8.12 -4.26 18.56
CA ALA A 102 -8.51 -5.07 19.70
C ALA A 102 -7.60 -6.29 19.76
N SER A 103 -6.96 -6.50 20.92
CA SER A 103 -6.19 -7.71 21.25
C SER A 103 -7.08 -8.94 21.31
#